data_AF-A0A920TIV3-F1
#
_entry.id   AF-A0A920TIV3-F1
#
_cell.length_a   1.000
_cell.length_b   1.000
_cell.length_c   1.000
_cell.angle_alpha   90.00
_cell.angle_beta   90.00
_cell.angle_gamma   90.00
#
_symmetry.space_group_name_H-M   'P 1'
#
loop_
_entity.id
_entity.type
_entity.pdbx_description
1 polymer ?
#
loop_
_entity_poly.entity_id
_entity_poly.type
_entity_poly.pdbx_seq_one_letter_code
_entity_poly.pdbx_strand_id
1 'polypeptide(L)' 'MIVDLAAEQGGNCELTVPGKDVERHGVKILAPLDLPSSISYHTSEMFSRNVAALLGEMLNKGELNIDPEMKSLPVQC' A
#
# COMPACT_ATOMS: atom_id res chain seq x y z
N MET A 1 21.37 -4.85 -7.54
CA MET A 1 20.19 -5.49 -6.95
C MET A 1 19.00 -4.58 -7.22
N ILE A 2 17.87 -5.14 -7.66
CA ILE A 2 16.63 -4.43 -8.00
C ILE A 2 15.51 -5.00 -7.13
N VAL A 3 14.61 -4.14 -6.65
CA VAL A 3 13.39 -4.55 -5.95
C VAL A 3 12.21 -3.95 -6.71
N ASP A 4 11.35 -4.81 -7.23
CA ASP A 4 10.18 -4.42 -8.00
C ASP A 4 8.91 -4.57 -7.17
N LEU A 5 8.38 -3.45 -6.70
CA LEU A 5 7.16 -3.39 -5.89
C LEU A 5 5.87 -3.48 -6.72
N ALA A 6 5.96 -3.35 -8.05
CA ALA A 6 4.81 -3.43 -8.94
C ALA A 6 4.67 -4.82 -9.59
N ALA A 7 5.38 -5.83 -9.07
CA ALA A 7 5.44 -7.16 -9.66
C ALA A 7 4.06 -7.80 -9.86
N GLU A 8 3.10 -7.55 -8.96
CA GLU A 8 1.71 -8.04 -9.09
C GLU A 8 0.94 -7.42 -10.26
N GLN A 9 1.31 -6.22 -10.71
CA GLN A 9 0.59 -5.44 -11.71
C GLN A 9 1.29 -5.43 -13.09
N GLY A 10 2.18 -6.40 -13.33
CA GLY A 10 2.95 -6.54 -14.56
C GLY A 10 4.44 -6.22 -14.42
N GLY A 11 4.86 -5.60 -13.31
CA GLY A 11 6.25 -5.29 -13.00
C GLY A 11 6.79 -4.05 -13.72
N ASN A 12 7.68 -3.32 -13.05
CA ASN A 12 8.43 -2.22 -13.65
C ASN A 12 9.64 -2.71 -14.47
N CYS A 13 10.13 -3.91 -14.18
CA CYS A 13 11.25 -4.51 -14.90
C CYS A 13 10.78 -5.67 -15.78
N GLU A 14 11.12 -5.65 -17.07
CA GLU A 14 10.73 -6.69 -18.04
C GLU A 14 11.19 -8.10 -17.63
N LEU A 15 12.26 -8.19 -16.83
CA LEU A 15 12.82 -9.44 -16.32
C LEU A 15 12.27 -9.84 -14.95
N THR A 16 11.35 -9.07 -14.38
CA THR A 16 10.68 -9.39 -13.11
C THR A 16 9.84 -10.65 -13.27
N VAL A 17 10.02 -11.60 -12.35
CA VAL A 17 9.12 -12.75 -12.21
C VAL A 17 8.38 -12.60 -10.89
N PRO A 18 7.06 -12.32 -10.91
CA PRO A 18 6.30 -12.06 -9.69
C PRO A 18 6.44 -13.18 -8.66
N GLY A 19 6.75 -12.82 -7.42
CA GLY A 19 6.91 -13.75 -6.29
C GLY A 19 8.22 -14.54 -6.28
N LYS A 20 9.18 -14.20 -7.16
CA LYS A 20 10.47 -14.90 -7.23
C LYS A 20 11.65 -13.95 -7.14
N ASP A 21 12.69 -14.43 -6.50
CA ASP A 21 14.03 -13.87 -6.56
C ASP A 21 14.73 -14.47 -7.79
N VAL A 22 15.13 -13.62 -8.74
CA VAL A 22 15.84 -14.06 -9.95
C VAL A 22 17.16 -13.32 -10.10
N GLU A 23 18.15 -13.98 -10.68
CA GLU A 23 19.41 -13.33 -11.05
C GLU A 23 19.56 -13.32 -12.56
N ARG A 24 19.81 -12.14 -13.13
CA ARG A 24 20.01 -11.94 -14.56
C ARG A 24 21.21 -11.04 -14.77
N HIS A 25 22.15 -11.48 -15.60
CA HIS A 25 23.36 -10.71 -15.93
C HIS A 25 24.15 -10.22 -14.69
N GLY A 26 24.19 -11.03 -13.62
CA GLY A 26 24.86 -10.66 -12.35
C GLY A 26 24.06 -9.69 -11.47
N VAL A 27 22.81 -9.38 -11.81
CA VAL A 27 21.91 -8.53 -11.02
C VAL A 27 20.80 -9.37 -10.42
N LYS A 28 20.70 -9.37 -9.08
CA LYS A 28 19.57 -9.94 -8.35
C LYS A 28 18.34 -9.02 -8.41
N ILE A 29 17.19 -9.56 -8.79
CA ILE A 29 15.89 -8.90 -8.88
C ILE A 29 14.95 -9.57 -7.88
N LEU A 30 14.44 -8.80 -6.91
CA LEU A 30 13.43 -9.24 -5.95
C LEU A 30 12.05 -8.75 -6.39
N ALA A 31 11.06 -9.62 -6.31
CA ALA A 31 9.69 -9.31 -6.72
C ALA A 31 8.67 -9.80 -5.67
N PRO A 32 8.73 -9.30 -4.42
CA PRO A 32 7.81 -9.71 -3.37
C PRO A 32 6.37 -9.28 -3.71
N LEU A 33 5.42 -10.18 -3.49
CA LEU A 33 3.98 -9.93 -3.76
C LEU A 33 3.30 -9.27 -2.55
N ASP A 34 3.70 -9.66 -1.34
CA ASP A 34 3.14 -9.16 -0.09
C ASP A 34 4.23 -8.55 0.79
N LEU A 35 4.76 -7.41 0.34
CA LEU A 35 5.74 -6.67 1.12
C LEU A 35 5.18 -6.17 2.48
N PRO A 36 3.92 -5.67 2.57
CA PRO A 36 3.40 -5.14 3.84
C PRO A 36 3.38 -6.18 4.98
N SER A 37 3.19 -7.47 4.66
CA SER A 37 3.28 -8.55 5.65
C SER A 37 4.66 -8.73 6.28
N SER A 38 5.74 -8.33 5.59
CA SER A 38 7.09 -8.37 6.17
C SER A 38 7.31 -7.36 7.31
N ILE A 39 6.46 -6.32 7.39
CA ILE A 39 6.47 -5.27 8.42
C ILE A 39 5.05 -5.10 9.01
N SER A 40 4.41 -6.23 9.33
CA SER A 40 2.99 -6.31 9.67
C SER A 40 2.53 -5.35 10.77
N TYR A 41 3.34 -5.14 11.82
CA TYR A 41 3.00 -4.23 12.94
C TYR A 41 2.82 -2.78 12.47
N HIS A 42 3.82 -2.19 11.81
CA HIS A 42 3.78 -0.80 11.36
C HIS A 42 2.81 -0.61 10.19
N THR A 43 2.72 -1.59 9.28
CA THR A 43 1.69 -1.61 8.24
C THR A 43 0.29 -1.51 8.87
N SER A 44 0.01 -2.33 9.89
CA SER A 44 -1.28 -2.33 10.57
C SER A 44 -1.54 -1.00 11.27
N GLU A 45 -0.54 -0.44 11.95
CA GLU A 45 -0.63 0.87 12.60
C GLU A 45 -0.99 1.98 11.61
N MET A 46 -0.27 2.09 10.49
CA MET A 46 -0.55 3.09 9.45
C MET A 46 -1.92 2.88 8.82
N PHE A 47 -2.31 1.62 8.55
CA PHE A 47 -3.62 1.29 8.03
C PHE A 47 -4.74 1.69 9.00
N SER A 48 -4.61 1.37 10.29
CA SER A 48 -5.57 1.78 11.33
C SER A 48 -5.70 3.30 11.43
N ARG A 49 -4.61 4.06 11.29
CA ARG A 49 -4.66 5.53 11.28
C ARG A 49 -5.44 6.06 10.07
N ASN A 50 -5.25 5.47 8.90
CA ASN A 50 -6.00 5.85 7.69
C ASN A 50 -7.50 5.55 7.83
N VAL A 51 -7.85 4.36 8.36
CA VAL A 51 -9.24 4.00 8.64
C VAL A 51 -9.86 4.93 9.68
N ALA A 52 -9.14 5.23 10.76
CA ALA A 52 -9.62 6.14 11.80
C ALA A 52 -9.84 7.57 11.25
N ALA A 53 -8.95 8.06 10.39
CA ALA A 53 -9.12 9.35 9.72
C ALA A 53 -10.37 9.37 8.83
N LEU A 54 -10.56 8.33 8.00
CA LEU A 54 -11.76 8.19 7.17
C LEU A 54 -13.04 8.18 8.03
N LEU A 55 -13.06 7.39 9.11
CA LEU A 55 -14.20 7.34 10.02
C LEU A 55 -14.46 8.67 10.71
N GLY A 56 -13.41 9.41 11.09
CA GLY A 56 -13.53 10.74 11.68
C GLY A 56 -14.26 11.73 10.77
N GLU A 57 -14.04 11.61 9.46
CA GLU A 57 -14.71 12.45 8.47
C GLU A 57 -16.14 12.00 8.15
N MET A 58 -16.42 10.69 8.21
CA MET A 58 -17.75 10.13 7.97
C MET A 58 -18.69 10.26 9.18
N LEU A 59 -18.15 10.51 10.37
CA LEU A 59 -18.94 10.61 11.60
C LEU A 59 -19.25 12.07 11.93
N ASN A 60 -20.53 12.44 11.86
CA ASN A 60 -21.01 13.73 12.33
C ASN A 60 -21.77 13.53 13.65
N LYS A 61 -21.20 14.00 14.77
CA LYS A 61 -21.79 13.89 16.12
C LYS A 61 -22.19 12.45 16.53
N GLY A 62 -21.43 11.46 16.07
CA GLY A 62 -21.69 10.04 16.35
C GLY A 62 -22.70 9.38 15.40
N GLU A 63 -23.25 10.12 14.44
CA GLU A 63 -24.07 9.57 13.36
C GLU A 63 -23.22 9.38 12.10
N LEU A 64 -23.43 8.25 11.44
CA LEU A 64 -22.74 7.94 10.19
C LEU A 64 -23.38 8.73 9.04
N ASN A 65 -22.63 9.67 8.49
CA ASN A 65 -23.01 10.46 7.32
C ASN A 65 -22.11 10.06 6.14
N ILE A 66 -22.65 9.26 5.22
CA ILE A 66 -21.92 8.82 4.02
C ILE A 66 -22.27 9.76 2.88
N ASP A 67 -21.39 10.73 2.63
CA ASP A 67 -21.49 11.61 1.47
C ASP A 67 -20.74 10.98 0.28
N PRO A 68 -21.43 10.57 -0.81
CA PRO A 68 -20.77 10.04 -2.00
C PRO A 68 -19.94 11.09 -2.76
N GLU A 69 -20.14 12.39 -2.50
CA GLU A 69 -19.35 13.49 -3.07
C GLU A 69 -18.27 14.01 -2.12
N MET A 70 -18.02 13.29 -1.02
CA MET A 70 -17.00 13.59 -0.03
C MET A 70 -15.64 13.90 -0.69
N LYS A 71 -15.22 15.16 -0.55
CA LYS A 71 -13.87 15.60 -0.94
C LYS A 71 -12.98 15.51 0.27
N SER A 72 -11.81 14.89 0.13
CA SER A 72 -10.81 14.86 1.19
C SER A 72 -10.51 16.30 1.63
N LEU A 73 -10.80 16.64 2.90
CA LEU A 73 -10.32 17.88 3.49
C LEU A 73 -8.77 17.88 3.43
N PRO A 74 -8.13 19.05 3.27
CA PRO A 74 -6.68 19.11 3.27
C PRO A 74 -6.16 18.50 4.56
N VAL A 75 -5.26 17.52 4.43
CA VAL A 75 -4.57 16.89 5.55
C VAL A 75 -3.94 18.00 6.38
N GLN A 76 -4.52 18.30 7.54
CA GLN A 76 -3.89 19.20 8.50
C GLN A 76 -2.70 18.44 9.09
N CYS A 77 -1.51 18.77 8.59
CA CYS A 77 -0.24 18.39 9.21
C CYS A 77 -0.17 18.88 10.65
#